data_AF-A0A932RAM4-F1
#
_entry.id   AF-A0A932RAM4-F1
#
_cell.length_a   1.000
_cell.length_b   1.000
_cell.length_c   1.000
_cell.angle_alpha   90.00
_cell.angle_beta   90.00
_cell.angle_gamma   90.00
#
_symmetry.space_group_name_H-M   'P 1'
#
loop_
_entity.id
_entity.type
_entity.pdbx_description
1 polymer ?
#
loop_
_entity_poly.entity_id
_entity_poly.type
_entity_poly.pdbx_seq_one_letter_code
_entity_poly.pdbx_strand_id
1 'polypeptide(L)'
;VHQFRQVAQQIGLNADVHRTVTMASIVEKETAVSEERPVVASVYYNRLAHRMALDADPSVIYAELLAGTYTGSLHHSDLAIRSPYNTYRFPGLPPGPIGNPGQSALEAALHPAKTQFFYFVSDGNGHHRFARNLTEHNRNVAAYRRALGLH
;
A
#
# COMPACT_ATOMS: atom_id res chain seq x y z
N VAL A 1 -14.64 20.53 -8.98
CA VAL A 1 -13.36 20.35 -9.74
C VAL A 1 -12.37 21.49 -9.53
N HIS A 2 -12.79 22.76 -9.48
CA HIS A 2 -11.87 23.92 -9.34
C HIS A 2 -11.09 23.93 -8.01
N GLN A 3 -11.77 23.67 -6.90
CA GLN A 3 -11.16 23.64 -5.56
C GLN A 3 -10.12 22.51 -5.41
N PHE A 4 -10.41 21.31 -5.95
CA PHE A 4 -9.45 20.21 -5.97
C PHE A 4 -8.18 20.58 -6.74
N ARG A 5 -8.30 21.23 -7.91
CA ARG A 5 -7.14 21.66 -8.70
C ARG A 5 -6.30 22.72 -7.97
N GLN A 6 -6.93 23.64 -7.24
CA GLN A 6 -6.21 24.63 -6.45
C GLN A 6 -5.45 23.99 -5.28
N VAL A 7 -6.09 23.11 -4.51
CA VAL A 7 -5.44 22.42 -3.40
C VAL A 7 -4.36 21.46 -3.90
N ALA A 8 -4.61 20.74 -5.00
CA ALA A 8 -3.62 19.90 -5.68
C ALA A 8 -2.35 20.70 -6.04
N GLN A 9 -2.51 21.90 -6.62
CA GLN A 9 -1.36 22.77 -6.92
C GLN A 9 -0.61 23.23 -5.66
N GLN A 10 -1.32 23.53 -4.57
CA GLN A 10 -0.71 23.95 -3.31
C GLN A 10 0.15 22.88 -2.67
N ILE A 11 -0.23 21.60 -2.81
CA ILE A 11 0.54 20.47 -2.28
C ILE A 11 1.58 19.93 -3.28
N GLY A 12 1.74 20.56 -4.45
CA GLY A 12 2.70 20.12 -5.47
C GLY A 12 2.24 18.93 -6.32
N LEU A 13 0.94 18.61 -6.31
CA LEU A 13 0.31 17.62 -7.18
C LEU A 13 0.15 18.18 -8.61
N ASN A 14 1.30 18.38 -9.25
CA ASN A 14 1.43 18.99 -10.59
C ASN A 14 1.73 17.92 -11.67
N ALA A 15 2.17 16.74 -11.22
CA ALA A 15 2.54 15.58 -12.01
C ALA A 15 1.31 14.72 -12.35
N ASP A 16 1.55 13.44 -12.67
CA ASP A 16 0.52 12.42 -12.95
C ASP A 16 -0.43 12.22 -11.76
N VAL A 17 -1.48 13.05 -11.70
CA VAL A 17 -2.52 13.08 -10.66
C VAL A 17 -3.10 11.70 -10.44
N HIS A 18 -3.36 10.97 -11.53
CA HIS A 18 -3.96 9.64 -11.48
C HIS A 18 -3.07 8.66 -10.73
N ARG A 19 -1.77 8.62 -11.06
CA ARG A 19 -0.81 7.78 -10.34
C ARG A 19 -0.69 8.15 -8.88
N THR A 20 -0.60 9.44 -8.55
CA THR A 20 -0.44 9.87 -7.17
C THR A 20 -1.67 9.56 -6.32
N VAL A 21 -2.87 9.82 -6.83
CA VAL A 21 -4.12 9.49 -6.10
C VAL A 21 -4.25 7.97 -5.97
N THR A 22 -3.85 7.20 -6.98
CA THR A 22 -3.83 5.73 -6.90
C THR A 22 -2.88 5.24 -5.81
N MET A 23 -1.64 5.73 -5.78
CA MET A 23 -0.67 5.42 -4.72
C MET A 23 -1.19 5.81 -3.34
N ALA A 24 -1.70 7.04 -3.21
CA ALA A 24 -2.25 7.55 -1.96
C ALA A 24 -3.43 6.68 -1.46
N SER A 25 -4.29 6.19 -2.36
CA SER A 25 -5.42 5.32 -1.98
C SER A 25 -4.96 3.96 -1.44
N ILE A 26 -3.84 3.43 -1.92
CA ILE A 26 -3.24 2.21 -1.39
C ILE A 26 -2.64 2.48 -0.01
N VAL A 27 -1.84 3.55 0.12
CA VAL A 27 -1.21 3.95 1.40
C VAL A 27 -2.26 4.22 2.48
N GLU A 28 -3.36 4.89 2.14
CA GLU A 28 -4.49 5.17 3.05
C GLU A 28 -5.08 3.89 3.65
N LYS A 29 -5.15 2.81 2.85
CA LYS A 29 -5.72 1.54 3.28
C LYS A 29 -4.73 0.63 4.00
N GLU A 30 -3.44 0.91 3.90
CA GLU A 30 -2.40 0.07 4.48
C GLU A 30 -2.17 0.34 5.98
N THR A 31 -2.16 1.62 6.36
CA THR A 31 -1.85 2.01 7.74
C THR A 31 -2.77 3.12 8.22
N ALA A 32 -3.29 2.93 9.44
CA ALA A 32 -4.01 3.96 10.17
C ALA A 32 -3.06 4.96 10.86
N VAL A 33 -1.77 4.64 10.97
CA VAL A 33 -0.76 5.46 11.64
C VAL A 33 -0.21 6.49 10.65
N SER A 34 -0.52 7.76 10.90
CA SER A 34 -0.12 8.88 10.02
C SER A 34 1.38 8.95 9.79
N GLU A 35 2.17 8.68 10.82
CA GLU A 35 3.62 8.82 10.82
C GLU A 35 4.31 7.75 9.95
N GLU A 36 3.64 6.62 9.71
CA GLU A 36 4.18 5.53 8.88
C GLU A 36 3.88 5.72 7.39
N ARG A 37 2.85 6.51 7.03
CA ARG A 37 2.42 6.70 5.64
C ARG A 37 3.56 7.08 4.70
N PRO A 38 4.50 8.00 5.04
CA PRO A 38 5.63 8.31 4.17
C PRO A 38 6.58 7.13 3.94
N VAL A 39 6.74 6.24 4.93
CA VAL A 39 7.59 5.05 4.83
C VAL A 39 6.90 3.95 4.04
N VAL A 40 5.59 3.75 4.24
CA VAL A 40 4.78 2.84 3.41
C VAL A 40 4.81 3.27 1.93
N ALA A 41 4.60 4.56 1.66
CA ALA A 41 4.74 5.11 0.31
C ALA A 41 6.14 4.87 -0.27
N SER A 42 7.20 5.04 0.53
CA SER A 42 8.58 4.72 0.17
C SER A 42 8.74 3.28 -0.29
N VAL A 43 8.17 2.31 0.45
CA VAL A 43 8.24 0.89 0.09
C VAL A 43 7.58 0.62 -1.26
N TYR A 44 6.38 1.15 -1.50
CA TYR A 44 5.69 0.93 -2.76
C TYR A 44 6.42 1.57 -3.95
N TYR A 45 6.96 2.78 -3.80
CA TYR A 45 7.77 3.39 -4.86
C TYR A 45 9.08 2.64 -5.11
N ASN A 46 9.75 2.17 -4.06
CA ASN A 46 10.97 1.35 -4.18
C ASN A 46 10.67 0.06 -4.96
N ARG A 47 9.56 -0.62 -4.65
CA ARG A 47 9.09 -1.80 -5.38
C ARG A 47 8.82 -1.50 -6.85
N LEU A 48 8.09 -0.43 -7.16
CA LEU A 48 7.84 0.00 -8.55
C LEU A 48 9.13 0.24 -9.32
N ALA A 49 10.08 0.97 -8.71
CA ALA A 49 11.37 1.27 -9.32
C ALA A 49 12.19 -0.01 -9.64
N HIS A 50 12.00 -1.06 -8.85
CA HIS A 50 12.67 -2.36 -9.02
C HIS A 50 11.81 -3.40 -9.74
N ARG A 51 10.68 -3.00 -10.35
CA ARG A 51 9.73 -3.89 -11.05
C ARG A 51 9.23 -5.05 -10.18
N MET A 52 9.15 -4.83 -8.87
CA MET A 52 8.53 -5.75 -7.94
C MET A 52 7.01 -5.53 -7.96
N ALA A 53 6.25 -6.61 -7.77
CA ALA A 53 4.83 -6.54 -7.45
C ALA A 53 4.63 -5.69 -6.17
N LEU A 54 3.51 -4.97 -6.07
CA LEU A 54 3.24 -4.19 -4.85
C LEU A 54 2.87 -5.11 -3.68
N ASP A 55 2.22 -6.24 -3.97
CA ASP A 55 1.70 -7.19 -2.98
C ASP A 55 0.83 -6.49 -1.92
N ALA A 56 -0.03 -5.56 -2.37
CA ALA A 56 -0.86 -4.78 -1.47
C ALA A 56 -2.21 -5.48 -1.22
N ASP A 57 -2.42 -6.00 -0.02
CA ASP A 57 -3.67 -6.67 0.39
C ASP A 57 -4.91 -5.81 0.12
N PRO A 58 -4.93 -4.48 0.42
CA PRO A 58 -6.09 -3.64 0.11
C PRO A 58 -6.50 -3.64 -1.36
N SER A 59 -5.55 -3.83 -2.28
CA SER A 59 -5.83 -3.86 -3.72
C SER A 59 -6.57 -5.14 -4.14
N VAL A 60 -6.26 -6.27 -3.48
CA VAL A 60 -6.96 -7.54 -3.69
C VAL A 60 -8.35 -7.47 -3.07
N ILE A 61 -8.47 -6.92 -1.85
CA ILE A 61 -9.77 -6.69 -1.20
C ILE A 61 -10.67 -5.83 -2.10
N TYR A 62 -10.11 -4.78 -2.72
CA TYR A 62 -10.88 -3.96 -3.67
C TYR A 62 -11.31 -4.76 -4.90
N ALA A 63 -10.45 -5.62 -5.44
CA ALA A 63 -10.82 -6.53 -6.54
C ALA A 63 -11.97 -7.47 -6.16
N GLU A 64 -11.95 -8.02 -4.95
CA GLU A 64 -13.03 -8.88 -4.43
C GLU A 64 -14.34 -8.12 -4.19
N LEU A 65 -14.25 -6.89 -3.68
CA LEU A 65 -15.41 -6.01 -3.51
C LEU A 65 -16.08 -5.72 -4.86
N LEU A 66 -15.30 -5.45 -5.91
CA LEU A 66 -15.83 -5.28 -7.27
C LEU A 66 -16.47 -6.55 -7.83
N ALA A 67 -15.97 -7.72 -7.43
CA ALA A 67 -16.50 -9.02 -7.84
C ALA A 67 -17.69 -9.50 -6.98
N GLY A 68 -17.96 -8.84 -5.85
CA GLY A 68 -18.98 -9.27 -4.87
C GLY A 68 -18.59 -10.52 -4.08
N THR A 69 -17.30 -10.86 -3.99
CA THR A 69 -16.80 -12.07 -3.32
C THR A 69 -16.19 -11.82 -1.94
N TYR A 70 -15.97 -10.55 -1.56
CA TYR A 70 -15.34 -10.22 -0.28
C TYR A 70 -16.22 -10.63 0.90
N THR A 71 -15.68 -11.48 1.78
CA THR A 71 -16.41 -12.04 2.93
C THR A 71 -16.08 -11.37 4.27
N GLY A 72 -15.30 -10.29 4.25
CA GLY A 72 -14.88 -9.56 5.46
C GLY A 72 -13.47 -9.89 5.94
N SER A 73 -12.80 -10.86 5.34
CA SER A 73 -11.38 -11.17 5.59
C SER A 73 -10.73 -11.69 4.32
N LEU A 74 -9.45 -11.34 4.13
CA LEU A 74 -8.65 -11.82 3.00
C LEU A 74 -8.01 -13.17 3.34
N HIS A 75 -8.24 -14.17 2.49
CA HIS A 75 -7.65 -15.50 2.59
C HIS A 75 -6.60 -15.71 1.50
N HIS A 76 -5.75 -16.72 1.68
CA HIS A 76 -4.71 -17.04 0.69
C HIS A 76 -5.28 -17.41 -0.68
N SER A 77 -6.47 -18.03 -0.73
CA SER A 77 -7.19 -18.33 -1.98
C SER A 77 -7.52 -17.07 -2.78
N ASP A 78 -7.79 -15.97 -2.10
CA ASP A 78 -8.33 -14.74 -2.69
C ASP A 78 -7.24 -14.00 -3.47
N LEU A 79 -5.97 -14.22 -3.12
CA LEU A 79 -4.81 -13.75 -3.87
C LEU A 79 -4.78 -14.29 -5.32
N ALA A 80 -5.53 -15.36 -5.62
CA ALA A 80 -5.65 -15.91 -6.96
C ALA A 80 -6.66 -15.15 -7.85
N ILE A 81 -7.42 -14.18 -7.35
CA ILE A 81 -8.44 -13.47 -8.16
C ILE A 81 -7.82 -12.84 -9.42
N ARG A 82 -8.43 -13.06 -10.58
CA ARG A 82 -7.99 -12.47 -11.86
C ARG A 82 -8.62 -11.09 -12.04
N SER A 83 -7.93 -10.07 -11.56
CA SER A 83 -8.35 -8.67 -11.70
C SER A 83 -7.12 -7.79 -11.92
N PRO A 84 -7.18 -6.73 -12.75
CA PRO A 84 -6.07 -5.80 -12.89
C PRO A 84 -5.78 -5.01 -11.60
N TYR A 85 -6.68 -5.04 -10.61
CA TYR A 85 -6.44 -4.51 -9.26
C TYR A 85 -5.65 -5.45 -8.36
N ASN A 86 -5.47 -6.73 -8.74
CA ASN A 86 -4.67 -7.67 -7.97
C ASN A 86 -3.17 -7.42 -8.20
N THR A 87 -2.57 -6.63 -7.32
CA THR A 87 -1.16 -6.23 -7.42
C THR A 87 -0.15 -7.34 -7.09
N TYR A 88 -0.61 -8.51 -6.63
CA TYR A 88 0.21 -9.73 -6.56
C TYR A 88 0.39 -10.37 -7.94
N ARG A 89 -0.62 -10.26 -8.81
CA ARG A 89 -0.64 -10.92 -10.13
C ARG A 89 -0.24 -10.00 -11.27
N PHE A 90 -0.55 -8.72 -11.16
CA PHE A 90 -0.29 -7.71 -12.18
C PHE A 90 0.67 -6.65 -11.61
N PRO A 91 1.98 -6.78 -11.85
CA PRO A 91 2.97 -5.84 -11.33
C PRO A 91 2.75 -4.42 -11.82
N GLY A 92 2.94 -3.45 -10.93
CA GLY A 92 2.70 -2.02 -11.20
C GLY A 92 1.57 -1.46 -10.35
N LEU A 93 1.19 -0.21 -10.64
CA LEU A 93 -0.01 0.38 -10.06
C LEU A 93 -1.27 -0.24 -10.69
N PRO A 94 -2.34 -0.43 -9.91
CA PRO A 94 -3.63 -0.84 -10.45
C PRO A 94 -4.21 0.24 -11.39
N PRO A 95 -5.27 -0.06 -12.16
CA PRO A 95 -5.86 0.87 -13.14
C PRO A 95 -6.33 2.20 -12.55
N GLY A 96 -6.61 2.24 -11.25
CA GLY A 96 -7.02 3.46 -10.56
C GLY A 96 -7.05 3.30 -9.04
N PRO A 97 -7.53 4.34 -8.34
CA PRO A 97 -7.59 4.34 -6.88
C PRO A 97 -8.54 3.27 -6.34
N ILE A 98 -8.20 2.72 -5.18
CA ILE A 98 -9.01 1.70 -4.46
C ILE A 98 -9.83 2.30 -3.31
N GLY A 99 -9.89 3.63 -3.24
CA GLY A 99 -10.58 4.37 -2.19
C GLY A 99 -10.30 5.88 -2.30
N ASN A 100 -10.84 6.64 -1.34
CA ASN A 100 -10.68 8.09 -1.26
C ASN A 100 -9.56 8.41 -0.25
N PRO A 101 -8.35 8.77 -0.69
CA PRO A 101 -7.25 9.10 0.22
C PRO A 101 -7.48 10.44 0.91
N GLY A 102 -7.09 10.54 2.19
CA GLY A 102 -7.03 11.79 2.90
C GLY A 102 -5.80 12.62 2.52
N GLN A 103 -5.72 13.85 3.06
CA GLN A 103 -4.61 14.77 2.82
C GLN A 103 -3.25 14.15 3.16
N SER A 104 -3.11 13.54 4.34
CA SER A 104 -1.82 12.98 4.77
C SER A 104 -1.35 11.80 3.89
N ALA A 105 -2.26 11.00 3.32
CA ALA A 105 -1.89 9.96 2.37
C ALA A 105 -1.47 10.55 1.01
N LEU A 106 -2.12 11.62 0.56
CA LEU A 106 -1.70 12.37 -0.63
C LEU A 106 -0.30 12.98 -0.44
N GLU A 107 -0.05 13.63 0.70
CA GLU A 107 1.25 14.18 1.07
C GLU A 107 2.33 13.09 1.12
N ALA A 108 2.04 11.94 1.73
CA ALA A 108 2.96 10.81 1.76
C ALA A 108 3.26 10.25 0.36
N ALA A 109 2.27 10.22 -0.55
CA ALA A 109 2.46 9.78 -1.92
C ALA A 109 3.26 10.79 -2.77
N LEU A 110 3.17 12.08 -2.47
CA LEU A 110 3.91 13.16 -3.14
C LEU A 110 5.35 13.28 -2.62
N HIS A 111 5.50 13.10 -1.31
CA HIS A 111 6.75 13.28 -0.58
C HIS A 111 7.04 12.03 0.27
N PRO A 112 7.29 10.88 -0.37
CA PRO A 112 7.61 9.66 0.36
C PRO A 112 8.92 9.84 1.13
N ALA A 113 9.06 9.12 2.25
CA ALA A 113 10.33 9.03 2.94
C ALA A 113 11.40 8.45 1.99
N LYS A 114 12.65 8.88 2.15
CA LYS A 114 13.77 8.31 1.39
C LYS A 114 14.34 7.14 2.17
N THR A 115 13.96 5.92 1.80
CA THR A 115 14.40 4.71 2.48
C THR A 115 14.84 3.64 1.47
N GLN A 116 15.48 2.59 1.96
CA GLN A 116 15.82 1.39 1.17
C GLN A 116 14.93 0.20 1.58
N PHE A 117 13.73 0.46 2.08
CA PHE A 117 12.80 -0.59 2.47
C PHE A 117 12.01 -1.09 1.28
N PHE A 118 11.78 -2.41 1.26
CA PHE A 118 11.02 -3.12 0.23
C PHE A 118 9.92 -3.98 0.83
N TYR A 119 9.89 -4.13 2.15
CA TYR A 119 8.93 -4.97 2.83
C TYR A 119 8.53 -4.31 4.14
N PHE A 120 7.31 -4.58 4.57
CA PHE A 120 6.86 -4.28 5.92
C PHE A 120 5.91 -5.39 6.38
N VAL A 121 5.76 -5.52 7.68
CA VAL A 121 4.83 -6.46 8.32
C VAL A 121 4.39 -5.85 9.63
N SER A 122 3.16 -6.10 10.06
CA SER A 122 2.65 -5.63 11.35
C SER A 122 3.58 -6.06 12.49
N ASP A 123 3.74 -5.20 13.48
CA ASP A 123 4.48 -5.50 14.71
C ASP A 123 3.60 -6.10 15.83
N GLY A 124 2.28 -6.17 15.62
CA GLY A 124 1.28 -6.65 16.57
C GLY A 124 0.63 -5.56 17.44
N ASN A 125 1.12 -4.32 17.40
CA ASN A 125 0.66 -3.19 18.22
C ASN A 125 0.05 -2.05 17.41
N GLY A 126 -0.32 -2.32 16.16
CA GLY A 126 -0.86 -1.31 15.23
C GLY A 126 0.21 -0.57 14.41
N HIS A 127 1.48 -0.93 14.55
CA HIS A 127 2.60 -0.38 13.78
C HIS A 127 3.21 -1.43 12.83
N HIS A 128 4.22 -1.03 12.06
CA HIS A 128 4.92 -1.89 11.11
C HIS A 128 6.42 -1.97 11.36
N ARG A 129 6.98 -3.17 11.13
CA ARG A 129 8.42 -3.40 11.02
C ARG A 129 8.82 -3.40 9.55
N PHE A 130 9.65 -2.43 9.17
CA PHE A 130 10.17 -2.28 7.82
C PHE A 130 11.45 -3.11 7.60
N ALA A 131 11.65 -3.59 6.38
CA ALA A 131 12.79 -4.44 6.02
C ALA A 131 13.32 -4.13 4.61
N ARG A 132 14.64 -4.23 4.44
CA ARG A 132 15.36 -3.92 3.19
C ARG A 132 15.49 -5.14 2.28
N ASN A 133 15.33 -6.33 2.82
CA ASN A 133 15.46 -7.58 2.07
C ASN A 133 14.56 -8.67 2.67
N LEU A 134 14.42 -9.77 1.92
CA LEU A 134 13.55 -10.88 2.29
C LEU A 134 14.01 -11.58 3.59
N THR A 135 15.31 -11.64 3.86
CA THR A 135 15.83 -12.24 5.10
C THR A 135 15.46 -11.43 6.34
N GLU A 136 15.54 -10.10 6.27
CA GLU A 136 15.03 -9.19 7.31
C GLU A 136 13.50 -9.33 7.47
N HIS A 137 12.77 -9.35 6.35
CA HIS A 137 11.32 -9.49 6.38
C HIS A 137 10.88 -10.80 7.04
N ASN A 138 11.48 -11.94 6.66
CA ASN A 138 11.14 -13.25 7.23
C ASN A 138 11.42 -13.31 8.75
N ARG A 139 12.46 -12.62 9.23
CA ARG A 139 12.71 -12.47 10.68
C ARG A 139 11.61 -11.67 11.36
N ASN A 140 11.16 -10.58 10.75
CA ASN A 140 10.06 -9.77 11.27
C ASN A 140 8.74 -10.56 11.28
N VAL A 141 8.45 -11.31 10.22
CA VAL A 141 7.27 -12.20 10.14
C VAL A 141 7.31 -13.26 11.25
N ALA A 142 8.47 -13.90 11.47
CA ALA A 142 8.61 -14.87 12.54
C ALA A 142 8.43 -14.24 13.93
N ALA A 143 8.89 -13.00 14.13
CA ALA A 143 8.66 -12.27 15.38
C ALA A 143 7.18 -11.93 15.59
N TYR A 144 6.50 -11.47 14.53
CA TYR A 144 5.06 -11.19 14.55
C TYR A 144 4.23 -12.44 14.89
N ARG A 145 4.50 -13.58 14.23
CA ARG A 145 3.83 -14.86 14.51
C ARG A 145 4.01 -15.31 15.96
N ARG A 146 5.24 -15.22 16.49
CA ARG A 146 5.52 -15.51 17.91
C ARG A 146 4.76 -14.59 18.86
N ALA A 147 4.64 -13.30 18.55
CA ALA A 147 3.88 -12.35 19.38
C ALA A 147 2.37 -12.69 19.40
N LEU A 148 1.85 -13.29 18.33
CA LEU A 148 0.46 -13.75 18.23
C LEU A 148 0.22 -15.17 18.75
N GLY A 149 1.26 -15.90 19.19
CA GLY A 149 1.13 -17.31 19.58
C GLY A 149 0.84 -18.25 18.39
N LEU A 150 1.10 -17.80 17.17
CA LEU A 150 0.97 -18.60 15.96
C LEU A 150 2.31 -19.31 15.71
N HIS A 151 2.32 -20.64 15.71
CA HIS A 151 3.49 -21.49 15.45
C HIS A 151 3.50 -22.01 14.02
#